data_AF-A0A925XXT6-F1
#
_entry.id   AF-A0A925XXT6-F1
#
_cell.length_a   1.000
_cell.length_b   1.000
_cell.length_c   1.000
_cell.angle_alpha   90.00
_cell.angle_beta   90.00
_cell.angle_gamma   90.00
#
_symmetry.space_group_name_H-M   'P 1'
#
loop_
_entity.id
_entity.type
_entity.pdbx_description
1 polymer ?
#
loop_
_entity_poly.entity_id
_entity_poly.type
_entity_poly.pdbx_seq_one_letter_code
_entity_poly.pdbx_strand_id
1 'polypeptide(L)'
;MRAALGAGIALWCVLGSPVVAQTEPLLPALEEPPVPTPEPVPVQSAVLKISGYAVLTLRSPVGGIEQRVQRALERFEYAVQTAAEPRIDVQVSGNDKGAFLLVNSRGILDVTVQDAADNATTRALPLAKLWASRLRAVVNRPEVLKALFMFSGLPERLAYANSEYGRGESAVPDRGRFTTDGTRITDTDGQNRVIFWEQRTPQPPPTIYLLNRFRQFVPYIRL
;
A
#
# COMPACT_ATOMS: atom_id res chain seq x y z
N MET A 1 79.72 24.33 18.66
CA MET A 1 80.68 25.44 18.76
C MET A 1 81.99 25.05 18.06
N ARG A 2 82.19 25.56 16.84
CA ARG A 2 83.41 25.67 16.01
C ARG A 2 82.94 26.49 14.78
N ALA A 3 83.26 27.78 14.68
CA ALA A 3 84.42 28.35 13.96
C ALA A 3 84.40 27.95 12.45
N ALA A 4 84.49 28.83 11.45
CA ALA A 4 84.96 30.22 11.39
C ALA A 4 84.51 30.91 10.07
N LEU A 5 84.60 32.24 10.09
CA LEU A 5 84.53 33.18 8.96
C LEU A 5 85.68 32.99 7.95
N GLY A 6 85.48 33.52 6.73
CA GLY A 6 86.55 34.06 5.87
C GLY A 6 86.30 33.75 4.38
N ALA A 7 85.66 34.64 3.63
CA ALA A 7 86.27 35.76 2.87
C ALA A 7 86.64 35.37 1.43
N GLY A 8 86.11 36.13 0.46
CA GLY A 8 86.45 35.98 -0.96
C GLY A 8 85.53 36.78 -1.87
N ILE A 9 85.73 38.10 -1.91
CA ILE A 9 85.12 39.03 -2.87
C ILE A 9 85.76 38.81 -4.24
N ALA A 10 84.96 38.59 -5.28
CA ALA A 10 85.35 38.86 -6.66
C ALA A 10 84.14 39.44 -7.41
N LEU A 11 84.19 40.76 -7.54
CA LEU A 11 83.33 41.60 -8.35
C LEU A 11 83.75 41.43 -9.82
N TRP A 12 82.87 40.92 -10.67
CA TRP A 12 82.97 41.05 -12.12
C TRP A 12 81.64 41.56 -12.67
N CYS A 13 81.66 42.82 -13.11
CA CYS A 13 80.58 43.43 -13.88
C CYS A 13 80.57 42.81 -15.29
N VAL A 14 79.44 42.24 -15.70
CA VAL A 14 79.14 42.03 -17.12
C VAL A 14 77.81 42.72 -17.44
N LEU A 15 77.91 43.60 -18.42
CA LEU A 15 76.89 44.46 -18.97
C LEU A 15 75.81 43.66 -19.71
N GLY A 16 74.55 44.05 -19.52
CA GLY A 16 73.58 44.29 -20.58
C GLY A 16 73.12 43.10 -21.44
N SER A 17 71.93 42.60 -21.16
CA SER A 17 70.98 42.15 -22.18
C SER A 17 69.56 42.33 -21.65
N PRO A 18 68.67 43.09 -22.33
CA PRO A 18 67.27 43.14 -21.94
C PRO A 18 66.64 41.77 -22.21
N VAL A 19 66.12 41.14 -21.16
CA VAL A 19 65.24 39.98 -21.28
C VAL A 19 63.99 40.46 -22.00
N VAL A 20 63.88 40.13 -23.28
CA VAL A 20 62.61 40.17 -24.00
C VAL A 20 61.74 39.10 -23.34
N ALA A 21 60.81 39.52 -22.49
CA ALA A 21 59.72 38.67 -22.06
C ALA A 21 58.92 38.29 -23.31
N GLN A 22 59.10 37.06 -23.79
CA GLN A 22 58.16 36.46 -24.73
C GLN A 22 56.87 36.22 -23.98
N THR A 23 55.91 37.13 -24.16
CA THR A 23 54.52 36.89 -23.79
C THR A 23 54.01 35.76 -24.68
N GLU A 24 53.95 34.54 -24.14
CA GLU A 24 53.18 33.46 -24.77
C GLU A 24 51.73 33.95 -24.94
N PRO A 25 51.12 33.81 -26.13
CA PRO A 25 49.71 34.07 -26.28
C PRO A 25 48.97 33.03 -25.43
N LEU A 26 48.31 33.51 -24.36
CA LEU A 26 47.28 32.77 -23.63
C LEU A 26 46.25 32.28 -24.66
N LEU A 27 46.28 30.97 -24.94
CA LEU A 27 45.18 30.31 -25.64
C LEU A 27 43.88 30.65 -24.88
N PRO A 28 42.80 31.05 -25.57
CA PRO A 28 41.53 31.28 -24.91
C PRO A 28 41.15 30.01 -24.14
N ALA A 29 40.86 30.18 -22.85
CA ALA A 29 40.33 29.10 -22.03
C ALA A 29 39.12 28.51 -22.75
N LEU A 30 39.18 27.22 -23.09
CA LEU A 30 37.99 26.50 -23.54
C LEU A 30 37.00 26.57 -22.40
N GLU A 31 35.89 27.30 -22.59
CA GLU A 31 34.76 27.26 -21.67
C GLU A 31 34.38 25.79 -21.50
N GLU A 32 34.48 25.29 -20.26
CA GLU A 32 33.96 23.96 -19.95
C GLU A 32 32.48 23.93 -20.38
N PRO A 33 32.04 22.93 -21.15
CA PRO A 33 30.65 22.84 -21.56
C PRO A 33 29.78 22.85 -20.30
N PRO A 34 28.65 23.58 -20.28
CA PRO A 34 27.81 23.68 -19.10
C PRO A 34 27.44 22.27 -18.65
N VAL A 35 27.74 21.95 -17.39
CA VAL A 35 27.33 20.68 -16.77
C VAL A 35 25.82 20.58 -16.96
N PRO A 36 25.30 19.56 -17.65
CA PRO A 36 23.88 19.43 -17.87
C PRO A 36 23.19 19.37 -16.51
N THR A 37 22.32 20.34 -16.23
CA THR A 37 21.44 20.32 -15.06
C THR A 37 20.65 19.01 -15.13
N PRO A 38 20.75 18.11 -14.14
CA PRO A 38 20.00 16.86 -14.17
C PRO A 38 18.51 17.19 -14.25
N GLU A 39 17.82 16.65 -15.26
CA GLU A 39 16.38 16.79 -15.40
C GLU A 39 15.68 16.24 -14.14
N PRO A 40 14.62 16.89 -13.64
CA PRO A 40 13.88 16.40 -12.50
C PRO A 40 13.25 15.04 -12.84
N VAL A 41 13.67 13.99 -12.12
CA VAL A 41 13.07 12.66 -12.25
C VAL A 41 11.58 12.76 -11.94
N PRO A 42 10.68 12.31 -12.83
CA PRO A 42 9.24 12.38 -12.58
C PRO A 42 8.88 11.54 -11.36
N VAL A 43 8.34 12.18 -10.32
CA VAL A 43 7.85 11.49 -9.12
C VAL A 43 6.56 10.76 -9.46
N GLN A 44 6.57 9.44 -9.33
CA GLN A 44 5.36 8.63 -9.49
C GLN A 44 4.54 8.68 -8.19
N SER A 45 3.21 8.58 -8.30
CA SER A 45 2.32 8.43 -7.14
C SER A 45 1.22 7.39 -7.36
N ALA A 46 0.88 6.65 -6.30
CA ALA A 46 -0.18 5.65 -6.30
C ALA A 46 -1.00 5.76 -5.01
N VAL A 47 -2.31 5.55 -5.10
CA VAL A 47 -3.24 5.76 -3.99
C VAL A 47 -3.93 4.45 -3.63
N LEU A 48 -3.80 4.02 -2.37
CA LEU A 48 -4.62 2.93 -1.85
C LEU A 48 -6.01 3.48 -1.53
N LYS A 49 -7.03 2.92 -2.17
CA LYS A 49 -8.44 3.25 -1.93
C LYS A 49 -9.17 2.05 -1.33
N ILE A 50 -10.00 2.30 -0.32
CA ILE A 50 -10.90 1.29 0.27
C ILE A 50 -12.32 1.76 0.05
N SER A 51 -13.12 0.96 -0.66
CA SER A 51 -14.50 1.31 -1.03
C SER A 51 -14.62 2.71 -1.66
N GLY A 52 -13.66 3.07 -2.52
CA GLY A 52 -13.59 4.36 -3.20
C GLY A 52 -12.92 5.50 -2.41
N TYR A 53 -12.72 5.35 -1.09
CA TYR A 53 -12.09 6.37 -0.25
C TYR A 53 -10.57 6.25 -0.25
N ALA A 54 -9.87 7.36 -0.50
CA ALA A 54 -8.41 7.41 -0.42
C ALA A 54 -7.93 7.28 1.03
N VAL A 55 -7.11 6.26 1.30
CA VAL A 55 -6.55 5.99 2.63
C VAL A 55 -5.13 6.53 2.75
N LEU A 56 -4.29 6.21 1.77
CA LEU A 56 -2.89 6.62 1.74
C LEU A 56 -2.40 6.82 0.31
N THR A 57 -1.31 7.57 0.19
CA THR A 57 -0.65 7.85 -1.08
C THR A 57 0.82 7.49 -0.94
N LEU A 58 1.29 6.56 -1.76
CA LEU A 58 2.71 6.28 -1.92
C LEU A 58 3.27 7.17 -3.03
N ARG A 59 4.47 7.70 -2.79
CA ARG A 59 5.22 8.52 -3.73
C ARG A 59 6.62 7.93 -3.80
N SER A 60 7.20 7.84 -5.00
CA SER A 60 8.58 7.37 -5.17
C SER A 60 9.13 7.81 -6.53
N PRO A 61 10.42 8.17 -6.61
CA PRO A 61 11.10 8.40 -7.88
C PRO A 61 11.56 7.09 -8.57
N VAL A 62 11.59 5.96 -7.86
CA VAL A 62 12.25 4.70 -8.31
C VAL A 62 11.27 3.66 -8.88
N GLY A 63 10.00 4.04 -9.10
CA GLY A 63 8.95 3.15 -9.61
C GLY A 63 8.49 2.09 -8.59
N GLY A 64 7.61 1.18 -9.02
CA GLY A 64 7.15 0.03 -8.21
C GLY A 64 6.10 0.34 -7.12
N ILE A 65 5.64 1.58 -7.02
CA ILE A 65 4.63 1.99 -6.04
C ILE A 65 3.25 1.38 -6.28
N GLU A 66 2.88 1.14 -7.55
CA GLU A 66 1.60 0.51 -7.90
C GLU A 66 1.55 -0.92 -7.36
N GLN A 67 2.62 -1.69 -7.54
CA GLN A 67 2.74 -3.05 -6.99
C GLN A 67 2.70 -3.06 -5.46
N ARG A 68 3.29 -2.04 -4.80
CA ARG A 68 3.20 -1.89 -3.34
C ARG A 68 1.78 -1.59 -2.88
N VAL A 69 1.05 -0.70 -3.58
CA VAL A 69 -0.36 -0.41 -3.28
C VAL A 69 -1.22 -1.65 -3.51
N GLN A 70 -1.04 -2.35 -4.63
CA GLN A 70 -1.78 -3.56 -4.95
C GLN A 70 -1.56 -4.66 -3.90
N ARG A 71 -0.31 -4.90 -3.50
CA ARG A 71 0.01 -5.85 -2.43
C ARG A 71 -0.60 -5.44 -1.08
N ALA A 72 -0.63 -4.15 -0.78
CA ALA A 72 -1.28 -3.66 0.44
C ALA A 72 -2.79 -3.88 0.41
N LEU A 73 -3.43 -3.72 -0.75
CA LEU A 73 -4.85 -4.02 -0.96
C LEU A 73 -5.14 -5.51 -0.78
N GLU A 74 -4.37 -6.39 -1.42
CA GLU A 74 -4.53 -7.84 -1.29
C GLU A 74 -4.39 -8.30 0.18
N ARG A 75 -3.39 -7.76 0.90
CA ARG A 75 -3.19 -8.03 2.33
C ARG A 75 -4.36 -7.51 3.18
N PHE A 76 -4.91 -6.35 2.83
CA PHE A 76 -6.10 -5.80 3.49
C PHE A 76 -7.32 -6.70 3.26
N GLU A 77 -7.60 -7.09 2.02
CA GLU A 77 -8.72 -7.96 1.67
C GLU A 77 -8.62 -9.31 2.40
N TYR A 78 -7.44 -9.90 2.42
CA TYR A 78 -7.19 -11.12 3.18
C TYR A 78 -7.44 -10.94 4.69
N ALA A 79 -7.05 -9.80 5.28
CA ALA A 79 -7.31 -9.49 6.68
C ALA A 79 -8.81 -9.29 6.98
N VAL A 80 -9.59 -8.81 6.02
CA VAL A 80 -11.06 -8.68 6.10
C VAL A 80 -11.72 -10.06 6.00
N GLN A 81 -11.32 -10.87 5.02
CA GLN A 81 -11.89 -12.20 4.78
C GLN A 81 -11.69 -13.14 5.98
N THR A 82 -10.50 -13.08 6.59
CA THR A 82 -10.10 -13.92 7.72
C THR A 82 -10.47 -13.35 9.09
N ALA A 83 -11.11 -12.18 9.16
CA ALA A 83 -11.56 -11.63 10.44
C ALA A 83 -12.58 -12.57 11.10
N ALA A 84 -12.62 -12.63 12.43
CA ALA A 84 -13.61 -13.43 13.16
C ALA A 84 -14.98 -12.73 13.22
N GLU A 85 -14.96 -11.41 13.42
CA GLU A 85 -16.14 -10.56 13.55
C GLU A 85 -16.20 -9.54 12.41
N PRO A 86 -17.37 -8.95 12.09
CA PRO A 86 -17.51 -7.87 11.12
C PRO A 86 -16.97 -6.53 11.68
N ARG A 87 -15.73 -6.55 12.18
CA ARG A 87 -15.00 -5.44 12.75
C ARG A 87 -13.61 -5.40 12.14
N ILE A 88 -13.12 -4.19 11.90
CA ILE A 88 -11.74 -3.95 11.48
C ILE A 88 -11.02 -3.23 12.61
N ASP A 89 -9.96 -3.85 13.12
CA ASP A 89 -9.03 -3.17 14.02
C ASP A 89 -7.80 -2.69 13.25
N VAL A 90 -7.46 -1.41 13.41
CA VAL A 90 -6.33 -0.77 12.72
C VAL A 90 -5.29 -0.36 13.75
N GLN A 91 -4.09 -0.88 13.62
CA GLN A 91 -2.98 -0.64 14.55
C GLN A 91 -1.73 -0.19 13.80
N VAL A 92 -0.77 0.36 14.55
CA VAL A 92 0.56 0.69 14.06
C VAL A 92 1.58 0.09 15.02
N SER A 93 2.60 -0.55 14.47
CA SER A 93 3.74 -1.07 15.23
C SER A 93 5.06 -0.57 14.64
N GLY A 94 6.13 -0.53 15.44
CA GLY A 94 7.46 -0.07 15.01
C GLY A 94 7.89 1.26 15.62
N ASN A 95 8.83 1.94 14.95
CA ASN A 95 9.51 3.13 15.44
C ASN A 95 9.73 4.17 14.32
N ASP A 96 10.39 5.28 14.65
CA ASP A 96 10.61 6.39 13.72
C ASP A 96 11.46 6.02 12.49
N LYS A 97 12.22 4.92 12.54
CA LYS A 97 13.04 4.40 11.42
C LYS A 97 12.29 3.39 10.54
N GLY A 98 11.18 2.85 11.01
CA GLY A 98 10.40 1.87 10.28
C GLY A 98 9.16 1.47 11.07
N ALA A 99 8.00 1.51 10.40
CA ALA A 99 6.72 1.21 11.02
C ALA A 99 5.87 0.33 10.13
N PHE A 100 4.93 -0.38 10.72
CA PHE A 100 3.99 -1.29 10.06
C PHE A 100 2.57 -0.79 10.27
N LEU A 101 1.82 -0.68 9.20
CA LEU A 101 0.38 -0.51 9.26
C LEU A 101 -0.26 -1.90 9.35
N LEU A 102 -1.00 -2.14 10.44
CA LEU A 102 -1.60 -3.43 10.75
C LEU A 102 -3.13 -3.34 10.67
N VAL A 103 -3.74 -4.39 10.13
CA VAL A 103 -5.20 -4.58 10.09
C VAL A 103 -5.52 -5.96 10.65
N ASN A 104 -6.36 -6.04 11.68
CA ASN A 104 -6.64 -7.27 12.42
C ASN A 104 -5.35 -8.01 12.81
N SER A 105 -4.38 -7.25 13.33
CA SER A 105 -3.02 -7.71 13.70
C SER A 105 -2.16 -8.26 12.55
N ARG A 106 -2.55 -8.07 11.29
CA ARG A 106 -1.78 -8.46 10.10
C ARG A 106 -1.16 -7.24 9.42
N GLY A 107 0.11 -7.30 9.06
CA GLY A 107 0.79 -6.21 8.35
C GLY A 107 0.31 -6.06 6.91
N ILE A 108 -0.26 -4.89 6.59
CA ILE A 108 -0.72 -4.57 5.24
C ILE A 108 0.30 -3.72 4.48
N LEU A 109 1.05 -2.87 5.18
CA LEU A 109 2.04 -1.98 4.57
C LEU A 109 3.22 -1.72 5.50
N ASP A 110 4.43 -1.81 4.94
CA ASP A 110 5.67 -1.45 5.61
C ASP A 110 5.98 0.00 5.22
N VAL A 111 6.08 0.88 6.23
CA VAL A 111 6.34 2.31 6.10
C VAL A 111 7.81 2.56 6.44
N THR A 112 8.54 3.07 5.47
CA THR A 112 9.99 3.31 5.57
C THR A 112 10.29 4.79 5.78
N VAL A 113 11.54 5.12 6.14
CA VAL A 113 12.01 6.51 6.18
C VAL A 113 11.97 7.16 4.79
N GLN A 114 12.16 6.37 3.72
CA GLN A 114 12.04 6.87 2.36
C GLN A 114 10.59 7.30 2.07
N ASP A 115 9.60 6.47 2.43
CA ASP A 115 8.18 6.84 2.30
C ASP A 115 7.85 8.11 3.09
N ALA A 116 8.50 8.28 4.25
CA ALA A 116 8.39 9.49 5.05
C ALA A 116 8.93 10.71 4.29
N ALA A 117 10.17 10.62 3.79
CA ALA A 117 10.83 11.69 3.04
C ALA A 117 10.00 12.11 1.81
N ASP A 118 9.50 11.12 1.06
CA ASP A 118 8.67 11.34 -0.13
C ASP A 118 7.31 11.97 0.17
N ASN A 119 6.88 11.98 1.45
CA ASN A 119 5.66 12.63 1.94
C ASN A 119 5.95 13.84 2.85
N ALA A 120 7.12 14.47 2.70
CA ALA A 120 7.55 15.66 3.44
C ALA A 120 7.54 15.47 4.98
N THR A 121 7.88 14.27 5.43
CA THR A 121 8.13 13.95 6.84
C THR A 121 9.48 13.25 6.99
N THR A 122 10.09 13.30 8.16
CA THR A 122 11.41 12.68 8.40
C THR A 122 11.32 11.35 9.15
N ARG A 123 10.12 10.97 9.59
CA ARG A 123 9.90 9.84 10.50
C ARG A 123 8.79 8.94 9.99
N ALA A 124 9.06 7.64 9.95
CA ALA A 124 8.13 6.62 9.45
C ALA A 124 6.89 6.46 10.35
N LEU A 125 7.08 6.42 11.68
CA LEU A 125 5.98 6.18 12.62
C LEU A 125 4.88 7.25 12.60
N PRO A 126 5.18 8.56 12.58
CA PRO A 126 4.14 9.59 12.41
C PRO A 126 3.35 9.44 11.11
N LEU A 127 4.01 9.09 10.00
CA LEU A 127 3.34 8.86 8.73
C LEU A 127 2.42 7.63 8.81
N ALA A 128 2.90 6.52 9.37
CA ALA A 128 2.11 5.33 9.59
C ALA A 128 0.88 5.60 10.47
N LYS A 129 1.03 6.40 11.54
CA LYS A 129 -0.08 6.84 12.41
C LYS A 129 -1.10 7.68 11.66
N LEU A 130 -0.67 8.60 10.79
CA LEU A 130 -1.56 9.39 9.95
C LEU A 130 -2.39 8.49 9.02
N TRP A 131 -1.74 7.58 8.31
CA TRP A 131 -2.42 6.64 7.41
C TRP A 131 -3.33 5.67 8.17
N ALA A 132 -2.92 5.19 9.34
CA ALA A 132 -3.77 4.39 10.21
C ALA A 132 -5.03 5.14 10.66
N SER A 133 -4.90 6.42 11.02
CA SER A 133 -6.04 7.26 11.39
C SER A 133 -7.02 7.42 10.23
N ARG A 134 -6.52 7.63 9.01
CA ARG A 134 -7.35 7.72 7.79
C ARG A 134 -8.04 6.40 7.50
N LEU A 135 -7.31 5.29 7.54
CA LEU A 135 -7.87 3.96 7.35
C LEU A 135 -8.97 3.67 8.37
N ARG A 136 -8.70 3.93 9.66
CA ARG A 136 -9.68 3.77 10.74
C ARG A 136 -10.94 4.59 10.50
N ALA A 137 -10.80 5.84 10.05
CA ALA A 137 -11.94 6.70 9.73
C ALA A 137 -12.78 6.18 8.55
N VAL A 138 -12.17 5.48 7.58
CA VAL A 138 -12.87 4.86 6.45
C VAL A 138 -13.55 3.55 6.88
N VAL A 139 -12.81 2.65 7.52
CA VAL A 139 -13.32 1.31 7.87
C VAL A 139 -14.30 1.32 9.05
N ASN A 140 -14.43 2.42 9.79
CA ASN A 140 -15.47 2.56 10.82
C ASN A 140 -16.80 3.10 10.28
N ARG A 141 -16.88 3.41 8.98
CA ARG A 141 -18.14 3.85 8.38
C ARG A 141 -19.08 2.66 8.18
N PRO A 142 -20.36 2.73 8.61
CA PRO A 142 -21.29 1.61 8.50
C PRO A 142 -21.45 1.07 7.08
N GLU A 143 -21.49 1.95 6.08
CA GLU A 143 -21.62 1.58 4.67
C GLU A 143 -20.37 0.85 4.14
N VAL A 144 -19.18 1.25 4.58
CA VAL A 144 -17.92 0.60 4.22
C VAL A 144 -17.83 -0.77 4.90
N LEU A 145 -18.12 -0.87 6.19
CA LEU A 145 -18.16 -2.16 6.90
C LEU A 145 -19.15 -3.12 6.25
N LYS A 146 -20.35 -2.63 5.92
CA LYS A 146 -21.34 -3.44 5.22
C LYS A 146 -20.79 -3.92 3.89
N ALA A 147 -20.20 -3.05 3.07
CA ALA A 147 -19.62 -3.44 1.79
C ALA A 147 -18.49 -4.47 1.93
N LEU A 148 -17.60 -4.30 2.90
CA LEU A 148 -16.46 -5.19 3.15
C LEU A 148 -16.89 -6.59 3.65
N PHE A 149 -17.93 -6.66 4.48
CA PHE A 149 -18.33 -7.90 5.14
C PHE A 149 -19.60 -8.55 4.60
N MET A 150 -20.36 -7.91 3.71
CA MET A 150 -21.63 -8.43 3.17
C MET A 150 -21.48 -9.83 2.60
N PHE A 151 -20.37 -10.09 1.91
CA PHE A 151 -20.07 -11.36 1.25
C PHE A 151 -18.86 -12.08 1.87
N SER A 152 -18.28 -11.54 2.95
CA SER A 152 -17.10 -12.12 3.59
C SER A 152 -17.43 -13.49 4.18
N GLY A 153 -16.75 -14.53 3.67
CA GLY A 153 -16.98 -15.92 4.05
C GLY A 153 -18.22 -16.54 3.41
N LEU A 154 -18.77 -15.97 2.35
CA LEU A 154 -19.81 -16.60 1.53
C LEU A 154 -19.20 -17.03 0.18
N PRO A 155 -19.45 -18.24 -0.31
CA PRO A 155 -18.91 -18.66 -1.60
C PRO A 155 -19.60 -17.94 -2.75
N GLU A 156 -18.93 -17.80 -3.90
CA GLU A 156 -19.59 -17.24 -5.10
C GLU A 156 -20.59 -18.21 -5.72
N ARG A 157 -20.33 -19.52 -5.56
CA ARG A 157 -21.17 -20.59 -6.08
C ARG A 157 -21.29 -21.71 -5.06
N LEU A 158 -22.40 -22.42 -5.10
CA LEU A 158 -22.60 -23.61 -4.28
C LEU A 158 -23.35 -24.67 -5.07
N ALA A 159 -23.11 -25.93 -4.73
CA ALA A 159 -23.88 -27.06 -5.22
C ALA A 159 -24.87 -27.52 -4.14
N TYR A 160 -26.14 -27.66 -4.52
CA TYR A 160 -27.19 -28.17 -3.64
C TYR A 160 -28.24 -28.94 -4.46
N ALA A 161 -28.67 -30.12 -3.98
CA ALA A 161 -29.70 -30.94 -4.61
C ALA A 161 -29.49 -31.14 -6.14
N ASN A 162 -28.28 -31.52 -6.54
CA ASN A 162 -27.86 -31.71 -7.95
C ASN A 162 -28.00 -30.45 -8.83
N SER A 163 -28.04 -29.26 -8.23
CA SER A 163 -28.11 -27.97 -8.93
C SER A 163 -27.00 -27.05 -8.46
N GLU A 164 -26.46 -26.25 -9.39
CA GLU A 164 -25.51 -25.18 -9.08
C GLU A 164 -26.30 -23.89 -8.83
N TYR A 165 -25.85 -23.11 -7.84
CA TYR A 165 -26.42 -21.80 -7.54
C TYR A 165 -25.32 -20.76 -7.50
N GLY A 166 -25.57 -19.59 -8.10
CA GLY A 166 -24.70 -18.42 -8.06
C GLY A 166 -25.18 -17.40 -7.03
N ARG A 167 -24.23 -16.79 -6.31
CA ARG A 167 -24.50 -15.74 -5.32
C ARG A 167 -25.10 -14.50 -6.02
N GLY A 168 -26.23 -14.03 -5.51
CA GLY A 168 -26.86 -12.79 -5.97
C GLY A 168 -26.15 -11.54 -5.44
N GLU A 169 -26.44 -10.41 -6.08
CA GLU A 169 -25.69 -9.15 -5.90
C GLU A 169 -26.02 -8.39 -4.61
N SER A 170 -27.12 -8.71 -3.93
CA SER A 170 -27.56 -7.97 -2.74
C SER A 170 -28.20 -8.85 -1.69
N ALA A 171 -27.89 -8.56 -0.42
CA ALA A 171 -28.54 -9.19 0.72
C ALA A 171 -29.96 -8.64 0.92
N VAL A 172 -30.89 -9.51 1.30
CA VAL A 172 -32.27 -9.16 1.66
C VAL A 172 -32.46 -9.21 3.18
N PRO A 173 -33.23 -8.27 3.75
CA PRO A 173 -33.54 -8.27 5.18
C PRO A 173 -34.49 -9.43 5.52
N ASP A 174 -34.36 -9.97 6.73
CA ASP A 174 -35.34 -10.92 7.25
C ASP A 174 -36.69 -10.22 7.49
N ARG A 175 -37.76 -10.76 6.89
CA ARG A 175 -39.15 -10.33 7.11
C ARG A 175 -40.01 -11.47 7.64
N GLY A 176 -39.40 -12.51 8.24
CA GLY A 176 -40.09 -13.68 8.78
C GLY A 176 -40.56 -14.68 7.72
N ARG A 177 -40.03 -14.60 6.49
CA ARG A 177 -40.45 -15.45 5.36
C ARG A 177 -39.51 -16.61 5.06
N PHE A 178 -38.32 -16.59 5.64
CA PHE A 178 -37.28 -17.58 5.40
C PHE A 178 -37.39 -18.72 6.41
N THR A 179 -37.30 -19.94 5.92
CA THR A 179 -37.34 -21.17 6.71
C THR A 179 -36.15 -22.06 6.37
N THR A 180 -35.78 -22.94 7.29
CA THR A 180 -34.75 -23.96 7.11
C THR A 180 -35.22 -25.25 7.77
N ASP A 181 -34.84 -26.39 7.21
CA ASP A 181 -34.99 -27.72 7.83
C ASP A 181 -33.71 -28.17 8.55
N GLY A 182 -32.69 -27.30 8.64
CA GLY A 182 -31.39 -27.61 9.21
C GLY A 182 -30.37 -28.17 8.22
N THR A 183 -30.72 -28.28 6.94
CA THR A 183 -29.79 -28.67 5.87
C THR A 183 -28.57 -27.76 5.85
N ARG A 184 -27.39 -28.37 5.75
CA ARG A 184 -26.09 -27.69 5.74
C ARG A 184 -25.31 -28.02 4.49
N ILE A 185 -24.60 -27.02 3.99
CA ILE A 185 -23.56 -27.19 2.98
C ILE A 185 -22.20 -26.99 3.62
N THR A 186 -21.27 -27.88 3.29
CA THR A 186 -19.86 -27.69 3.56
C THR A 186 -19.26 -26.97 2.36
N ASP A 187 -18.79 -25.76 2.62
CA ASP A 187 -18.12 -24.94 1.61
C ASP A 187 -16.67 -25.42 1.39
N THR A 188 -16.01 -24.92 0.34
CA THR A 188 -14.60 -25.24 0.03
C THR A 188 -13.66 -24.90 1.18
N ASP A 189 -14.02 -23.92 2.01
CA ASP A 189 -13.28 -23.51 3.20
C ASP A 189 -13.56 -24.40 4.43
N GLY A 190 -14.29 -25.51 4.27
CA GLY A 190 -14.67 -26.44 5.35
C GLY A 190 -15.73 -25.89 6.31
N GLN A 191 -16.25 -24.70 6.05
CA GLN A 191 -17.25 -24.03 6.87
C GLN A 191 -18.65 -24.58 6.58
N ASN A 192 -19.41 -24.95 7.62
CA ASN A 192 -20.77 -25.47 7.49
C ASN A 192 -21.80 -24.34 7.54
N ARG A 193 -22.54 -24.11 6.45
CA ARG A 193 -23.59 -23.07 6.37
C ARG A 193 -24.96 -23.71 6.29
N VAL A 194 -25.91 -23.14 7.03
CA VAL A 194 -27.32 -23.55 6.99
C VAL A 194 -28.00 -22.92 5.78
N ILE A 195 -28.73 -23.74 5.03
CA ILE A 195 -29.54 -23.28 3.90
C ILE A 195 -30.90 -22.80 4.40
N PHE A 196 -31.35 -21.67 3.86
CA PHE A 196 -32.70 -21.16 4.02
C PHE A 196 -33.41 -21.03 2.66
N TRP A 197 -34.74 -21.05 2.65
CA TRP A 197 -35.58 -20.77 1.49
C TRP A 197 -36.88 -20.10 1.92
N GLU A 198 -37.60 -19.51 0.97
CA GLU A 198 -38.93 -18.94 1.24
C GLU A 198 -39.98 -20.05 1.41
N GLN A 199 -40.92 -19.87 2.34
CA GLN A 199 -42.03 -20.81 2.55
C GLN A 199 -42.79 -21.08 1.23
N ARG A 200 -43.09 -22.36 0.96
CA ARG A 200 -43.85 -22.83 -0.23
C ARG A 200 -43.08 -22.83 -1.56
N THR A 201 -41.79 -23.13 -1.54
CA THR A 201 -41.00 -23.30 -2.78
C THR A 201 -41.00 -24.77 -3.26
N PRO A 202 -41.08 -25.01 -4.59
CA PRO A 202 -40.88 -26.35 -5.16
C PRO A 202 -39.45 -26.84 -4.88
N GLN A 203 -39.24 -28.16 -4.78
CA GLN A 203 -37.92 -28.75 -4.59
C GLN A 203 -37.35 -29.25 -5.94
N PRO A 204 -36.11 -28.91 -6.30
CA PRO A 204 -35.21 -27.99 -5.61
C PRO A 204 -35.66 -26.53 -5.76
N PRO A 205 -35.47 -25.69 -4.73
CA PRO A 205 -35.90 -24.30 -4.75
C PRO A 205 -35.16 -23.50 -5.84
N PRO A 206 -35.84 -22.55 -6.52
CA PRO A 206 -35.19 -21.69 -7.52
C PRO A 206 -34.16 -20.73 -6.90
N THR A 207 -34.33 -20.42 -5.62
CA THR A 207 -33.42 -19.57 -4.86
C THR A 207 -33.28 -20.14 -3.46
N ILE A 208 -32.03 -20.26 -3.01
CA ILE A 208 -31.72 -20.52 -1.61
C ILE A 208 -31.03 -19.30 -1.00
N TYR A 209 -30.93 -19.27 0.31
CA TYR A 209 -30.35 -18.16 1.03
C TYR A 209 -29.36 -18.66 2.08
N LEU A 210 -28.23 -17.96 2.19
CA LEU A 210 -27.27 -18.13 3.27
C LEU A 210 -27.26 -16.86 4.12
N LEU A 211 -27.05 -17.00 5.43
CA LEU A 211 -26.88 -15.84 6.31
C LEU A 211 -25.45 -15.31 6.19
N ASN A 212 -25.32 -14.01 5.94
CA ASN A 212 -24.04 -13.32 6.07
C ASN A 212 -23.72 -12.98 7.54
N ARG A 213 -22.54 -12.40 7.77
CA ARG A 213 -22.07 -12.00 9.12
C ARG A 213 -22.92 -10.91 9.78
N PHE A 214 -23.74 -10.18 9.03
CA PHE A 214 -24.71 -9.21 9.53
C PHE A 214 -26.10 -9.81 9.76
N ARG A 215 -26.24 -11.14 9.70
CA ARG A 215 -27.53 -11.86 9.80
C ARG A 215 -28.53 -11.42 8.74
N GLN A 216 -28.06 -11.08 7.54
CA GLN A 216 -28.88 -10.80 6.38
C GLN A 216 -28.83 -11.99 5.43
N PHE A 217 -29.93 -12.23 4.72
CA PHE A 217 -30.05 -13.35 3.81
C PHE A 217 -29.44 -12.97 2.46
N VAL A 218 -28.40 -13.67 2.04
CA VAL A 218 -27.79 -13.52 0.71
C VAL A 218 -28.41 -14.57 -0.20
N PRO A 219 -29.09 -14.16 -1.29
CA PRO A 219 -29.69 -15.10 -2.24
C PRO A 219 -28.62 -15.81 -3.05
N TYR A 220 -28.92 -17.06 -3.39
CA TYR A 220 -28.22 -17.89 -4.34
C TYR A 220 -29.24 -18.39 -5.34
N ILE A 221 -29.08 -17.97 -6.59
CA ILE A 221 -30.04 -18.21 -7.68
C ILE A 221 -29.53 -19.40 -8.50
N ARG A 222 -30.43 -20.33 -8.80
CA ARG A 222 -30.10 -21.51 -9.61
C ARG A 222 -29.58 -21.09 -10.99
N LEU A 223 -28.46 -21.68 -11.41
CA LEU A 223 -27.84 -21.46 -12.73
C LEU A 223 -28.43 -22.39 -13.80
#